data_AF-A0A9P8LBI8-F1
#
_entry.id   AF-A0A9P8LBI8-F1
#
_cell.length_a   1.000
_cell.length_b   1.000
_cell.length_c   1.000
_cell.angle_alpha   90.00
_cell.angle_beta   90.00
_cell.angle_gamma   90.00
#
_symmetry.space_group_name_H-M   'P 1'
#
loop_
_entity.id
_entity.type
_entity.pdbx_description
1 polymer ?
#
loop_
_entity_poly.entity_id
_entity_poly.type
_entity_poly.pdbx_seq_one_letter_code
_entity_poly.pdbx_strand_id
1 'polypeptide(L)'
;MSNYYFPDEPWNPNRHLIFTTSLVVTAMTLALLTCDLGAVFELIGATSACALAYILPPLCYIKLSTRNWKTVPAAACVVFGFIVMFISIIQAGSQMIHS
;
A
#
# COMPACT_ATOMS: atom_id res chain seq x y z
N MET A 1 11.67 9.00 4.81
CA MET A 1 11.84 7.88 5.76
C MET A 1 12.67 8.24 6.99
N SER A 2 13.80 8.94 6.85
CA SER A 2 14.68 9.27 7.99
C SER A 2 14.04 10.20 9.04
N ASN A 3 13.32 11.24 8.60
CA ASN A 3 12.77 12.27 9.49
C ASN A 3 11.54 11.81 10.33
N TYR A 4 10.84 10.74 9.94
CA TYR A 4 9.67 10.22 10.67
C TYR A 4 10.04 9.19 11.75
N TYR A 5 11.07 8.39 11.49
CA TYR A 5 11.54 7.36 12.42
C TYR A 5 12.66 7.85 13.35
N PHE A 6 13.43 8.88 12.96
CA PHE A 6 14.54 9.44 13.74
C PHE A 6 14.58 10.97 13.58
N PRO A 7 13.76 11.71 14.36
CA PRO A 7 13.66 13.17 14.24
C PRO A 7 14.92 13.93 14.72
N ASP A 8 15.73 13.34 15.61
CA ASP A 8 16.85 14.02 16.29
C ASP A 8 18.26 13.56 15.86
N GLU A 9 18.38 12.76 14.78
CA GLU A 9 19.68 12.19 14.35
C GLU A 9 20.18 12.81 13.03
N PRO A 10 21.47 13.21 12.93
CA PRO A 10 22.03 13.78 11.70
C PRO A 10 22.00 12.78 10.53
N TRP A 11 21.91 13.31 9.31
CA TRP A 11 21.85 12.54 8.07
C TRP A 11 23.00 11.54 7.98
N ASN A 12 22.67 10.26 8.14
CA ASN A 12 23.63 9.16 8.03
C ASN A 12 23.56 8.57 6.61
N PRO A 13 24.58 8.81 5.75
CA PRO A 13 24.58 8.33 4.37
C PRO A 13 24.48 6.80 4.26
N ASN A 14 25.04 6.06 5.23
CA ASN A 14 24.96 4.60 5.27
C ASN A 14 23.52 4.09 5.42
N ARG A 15 22.68 4.75 6.25
CA ARG A 15 21.27 4.33 6.40
C ARG A 15 20.49 4.61 5.12
N HIS A 16 20.72 5.76 4.49
CA HIS A 16 20.07 6.10 3.24
C HIS A 16 20.42 5.09 2.13
N LEU A 17 21.71 4.72 2.02
CA LEU A 17 22.17 3.72 1.07
C LEU A 17 21.53 2.34 1.29
N ILE A 18 21.39 1.87 2.53
CA ILE A 18 20.76 0.57 2.82
C ILE A 18 19.28 0.57 2.38
N PHE A 19 18.55 1.67 2.63
CA PHE A 19 17.14 1.77 2.24
C PHE A 19 16.93 1.82 0.74
N THR A 20 17.74 2.61 0.01
CA THR A 20 17.58 2.74 -1.45
C THR A 20 18.04 1.48 -2.16
N THR A 21 19.16 0.87 -1.75
CA THR A 21 19.64 -0.37 -2.35
C THR A 21 18.69 -1.53 -2.10
N SER A 22 18.13 -1.68 -0.90
CA SER A 22 17.13 -2.74 -0.63
C SER A 22 15.86 -2.58 -1.46
N LEU A 23 15.38 -1.35 -1.68
CA LEU A 23 14.24 -1.08 -2.56
C LEU A 23 14.51 -1.45 -4.03
N VAL A 24 15.70 -1.08 -4.53
CA VAL A 24 16.08 -1.39 -5.92
C VAL A 24 16.29 -2.89 -6.11
N VAL A 25 16.96 -3.55 -5.17
CA VAL A 25 17.20 -5.00 -5.23
C VAL A 25 15.88 -5.77 -5.16
N THR A 26 14.96 -5.41 -4.25
CA THR A 26 13.66 -6.08 -4.17
C THR A 26 12.81 -5.86 -5.43
N ALA A 27 12.79 -4.65 -5.98
CA ALA A 27 12.12 -4.38 -7.26
C ALA A 27 12.72 -5.21 -8.41
N MET A 28 14.05 -5.30 -8.49
CA MET A 28 14.76 -6.11 -9.48
C MET A 28 14.45 -7.60 -9.32
N THR A 29 14.45 -8.12 -8.08
CA THR A 29 14.12 -9.52 -7.82
C THR A 29 12.68 -9.85 -8.21
N LEU A 30 11.72 -8.98 -7.92
CA LEU A 30 10.31 -9.17 -8.33
C LEU A 30 10.17 -9.20 -9.86
N ALA A 31 10.93 -8.36 -10.58
CA ALA A 31 10.93 -8.33 -12.04
C ALA A 31 11.52 -9.61 -12.67
N LEU A 32 12.44 -10.28 -11.98
CA LEU A 32 13.03 -11.55 -12.43
C LEU A 32 12.16 -12.77 -12.09
N LEU A 33 11.43 -12.71 -10.98
CA LEU A 33 10.57 -13.82 -10.52
C LEU A 33 9.20 -13.84 -11.19
N THR A 34 8.72 -12.70 -11.69
CA THR A 34 7.37 -12.58 -12.24
C THR A 34 7.42 -12.51 -13.76
N CYS A 35 6.77 -13.45 -14.45
CA CYS A 35 6.61 -13.40 -15.91
C CYS A 35 5.57 -12.34 -16.34
N ASP A 36 4.63 -12.01 -15.47
CA ASP A 36 3.55 -11.05 -15.72
C ASP A 36 3.69 -9.80 -14.84
N LEU A 37 4.59 -8.87 -15.23
CA LEU A 37 4.75 -7.57 -14.55
C LEU A 37 3.42 -6.79 -14.46
N GLY A 38 2.54 -6.96 -15.45
CA GLY A 38 1.21 -6.35 -15.48
C GLY A 38 0.32 -6.78 -14.30
N ALA A 39 0.29 -8.08 -13.98
CA ALA A 39 -0.50 -8.60 -12.86
C ALA A 39 0.01 -8.09 -11.50
N VAL A 40 1.33 -7.98 -11.35
CA VAL A 40 1.95 -7.43 -10.14
C VAL A 40 1.68 -5.93 -10.00
N PHE A 41 1.75 -5.17 -11.09
CA PHE A 41 1.40 -3.74 -11.06
C PHE A 41 -0.10 -3.50 -10.84
N GLU A 42 -0.97 -4.36 -11.36
CA GLU A 42 -2.41 -4.30 -11.09
C GLU A 42 -2.70 -4.57 -9.61
N LEU A 43 -2.03 -5.55 -9.02
CA LEU A 43 -2.14 -5.87 -7.58
C LEU A 43 -1.64 -4.72 -6.70
N ILE A 44 -0.45 -4.19 -6.98
CA ILE A 44 0.15 -3.08 -6.20
C ILE A 44 -0.67 -1.80 -6.40
N GLY A 45 -1.15 -1.55 -7.61
CA GLY A 45 -2.00 -0.41 -7.95
C GLY A 45 -3.34 -0.47 -7.22
N ALA A 46 -4.02 -1.62 -7.24
CA ALA A 46 -5.30 -1.81 -6.55
C ALA A 46 -5.15 -1.65 -5.03
N THR A 47 -4.13 -2.28 -4.43
CA THR A 47 -3.89 -2.22 -2.98
C THR A 47 -3.51 -0.82 -2.49
N SER A 48 -2.61 -0.13 -3.18
CA SER A 48 -2.17 1.22 -2.82
C SER A 48 -3.26 2.27 -3.05
N ALA A 49 -4.00 2.19 -4.15
CA ALA A 49 -5.14 3.08 -4.42
C ALA A 49 -6.24 2.89 -3.37
N CYS A 50 -6.57 1.64 -3.00
CA CYS A 50 -7.58 1.39 -1.97
C CYS A 50 -7.15 1.90 -0.59
N ALA A 51 -5.89 1.71 -0.20
CA ALA A 51 -5.38 2.23 1.07
C ALA A 51 -5.42 3.77 1.13
N LEU A 52 -5.04 4.45 0.05
CA LEU A 52 -5.02 5.90 0.03
C LEU A 52 -6.42 6.51 -0.16
N ALA A 53 -7.30 5.90 -0.95
CA ALA A 53 -8.64 6.43 -1.22
C ALA A 53 -9.67 6.06 -0.15
N TYR A 54 -9.60 4.84 0.41
CA TYR A 54 -10.61 4.35 1.36
C TYR A 54 -10.18 4.43 2.83
N ILE A 55 -8.88 4.41 3.16
CA ILE A 55 -8.42 4.41 4.56
C ILE A 55 -7.99 5.80 5.04
N LEU A 56 -7.27 6.56 4.23
CA LEU A 56 -6.70 7.85 4.64
C LEU A 56 -7.77 8.95 4.85
N PRO A 57 -8.76 9.15 3.96
CA PRO A 57 -9.80 10.18 4.14
C PRO A 57 -10.68 9.98 5.38
N PRO A 58 -11.18 8.76 5.71
CA PRO A 58 -11.98 8.59 6.92
C PRO A 58 -11.15 8.63 8.21
N LEU A 59 -9.87 8.22 8.19
CA LEU A 59 -8.99 8.39 9.36
C LEU A 59 -8.72 9.87 9.66
N CYS A 60 -8.48 10.70 8.63
CA CYS A 60 -8.38 12.14 8.79
C CYS A 60 -9.69 12.77 9.28
N TYR A 61 -10.84 12.31 8.75
CA TYR A 61 -12.15 12.79 9.18
C TYR A 61 -12.45 12.44 10.64
N ILE A 62 -12.15 11.20 11.08
CA ILE A 62 -12.40 10.75 12.45
C ILE A 62 -11.46 11.43 13.45
N LYS A 63 -10.21 11.74 13.07
CA LYS A 63 -9.27 12.44 13.95
C LYS A 63 -9.59 13.93 14.12
N LEU A 64 -10.23 14.58 13.13
CA LEU A 64 -10.64 15.99 13.22
C LEU A 64 -12.12 16.22 13.61
N SER A 65 -13.00 15.22 13.50
CA SER A 65 -14.45 15.40 13.67
C SER A 65 -14.97 14.83 14.99
N THR A 66 -15.78 15.61 15.72
CA THR A 66 -16.58 15.15 16.86
C THR A 66 -17.55 14.05 16.40
N ARG A 67 -17.53 12.91 17.11
CA ARG A 67 -18.28 11.66 16.84
C ARG A 67 -19.71 11.93 16.37
N ASN A 68 -19.95 11.81 15.05
CA ASN A 68 -21.26 12.02 14.41
C ASN A 68 -21.66 10.81 13.56
N TRP A 69 -22.96 10.70 13.23
CA TRP A 69 -23.56 9.65 12.38
C TRP A 69 -22.92 9.51 10.98
N LYS A 70 -22.09 10.48 10.58
CA LYS A 70 -21.33 10.50 9.33
C LYS A 70 -20.16 9.51 9.30
N THR A 71 -19.83 8.84 10.41
CA THR A 71 -18.79 7.79 10.45
C THR A 71 -19.24 6.46 9.82
N VAL A 72 -20.55 6.23 9.70
CA VAL A 72 -21.11 5.01 9.09
C VAL A 72 -20.74 4.84 7.61
N PRO A 73 -20.93 5.85 6.72
CA PRO A 73 -20.51 5.72 5.31
C PRO A 73 -18.99 5.59 5.15
N ALA A 74 -18.22 6.20 6.05
CA ALA A 74 -16.77 6.02 6.09
C ALA A 74 -16.38 4.55 6.38
N ALA A 75 -17.03 3.91 7.35
CA ALA A 75 -16.81 2.50 7.64
C ALA A 75 -17.25 1.59 6.47
N ALA A 76 -18.36 1.90 5.81
CA ALA A 76 -18.83 1.14 4.64
C ALA A 76 -17.84 1.20 3.47
N CYS A 77 -17.27 2.37 3.18
CA CYS A 77 -16.24 2.54 2.16
C CYS A 77 -14.95 1.74 2.46
N VAL A 78 -14.53 1.68 3.73
CA VAL A 78 -13.37 0.85 4.15
C VAL A 78 -13.65 -0.63 3.92
N VAL A 79 -14.82 -1.12 4.35
CA VAL A 79 -15.21 -2.54 4.18
C VAL A 79 -15.29 -2.90 2.71
N PHE A 80 -15.88 -2.04 1.87
CA PHE A 80 -15.90 -2.22 0.42
C PHE A 80 -14.49 -2.30 -0.17
N GLY A 81 -13.59 -1.38 0.22
CA GLY A 81 -12.19 -1.42 -0.19
C GLY A 81 -11.47 -2.72 0.17
N PHE A 82 -11.74 -3.28 1.37
CA PHE A 82 -11.20 -4.57 1.78
C PHE A 82 -11.71 -5.73 0.92
N ILE A 83 -13.00 -5.74 0.59
CA ILE A 83 -13.60 -6.78 -0.27
C ILE A 83 -12.96 -6.75 -1.67
N VAL A 84 -12.87 -5.55 -2.27
CA VAL A 84 -12.24 -5.38 -3.59
C VAL A 84 -10.78 -5.82 -3.56
N MET A 85 -10.05 -5.47 -2.50
CA MET A 85 -8.64 -5.89 -2.34
C MET A 85 -8.48 -7.41 -2.29
N PHE A 86 -9.37 -8.13 -1.58
CA PHE A 86 -9.37 -9.59 -1.55
C PHE A 86 -9.65 -10.22 -2.91
N ILE A 87 -10.61 -9.67 -3.67
CA ILE A 87 -10.93 -10.16 -5.01
C ILE A 87 -9.75 -9.97 -5.96
N SER A 88 -9.12 -8.79 -5.95
CA SER A 88 -7.93 -8.51 -6.78
C SER A 88 -6.76 -9.44 -6.47
N ILE A 89 -6.51 -9.76 -5.19
CA ILE A 89 -5.47 -10.72 -4.79
C ILE A 89 -5.74 -12.11 -5.37
N ILE A 90 -6.98 -12.61 -5.23
CA ILE A 90 -7.35 -13.94 -5.71
C ILE A 90 -7.27 -14.00 -7.25
N GLN A 91 -7.77 -12.97 -7.94
CA GLN A 91 -7.74 -12.89 -9.40
C GLN A 91 -6.30 -12.83 -9.93
N ALA A 92 -5.47 -11.92 -9.41
CA ALA A 92 -4.07 -11.81 -9.81
C ALA A 92 -3.27 -13.08 -9.47
N GLY A 93 -3.52 -13.68 -8.29
CA GLY A 93 -2.91 -14.96 -7.89
C GLY A 93 -3.24 -16.10 -8.84
N SER A 94 -4.51 -16.19 -9.27
CA SER A 94 -4.94 -17.23 -10.21
C SER A 94 -4.30 -17.08 -11.59
N GLN A 95 -4.13 -15.85 -12.08
CA GLN A 95 -3.45 -15.59 -13.36
C GLN A 95 -1.98 -15.98 -13.33
N MET A 96 -1.27 -15.70 -12.23
CA MET A 96 0.14 -16.07 -12.09
C MET A 96 0.37 -17.60 -12.03
N ILE A 97 -0.59 -18.37 -11.55
CA ILE A 97 -0.48 -19.85 -11.43
C ILE A 97 -0.81 -20.55 -12.75
N HIS A 98 -1.57 -19.89 -13.65
CA HIS A 98 -2.04 -20.48 -14.90
C HIS A 98 -1.21 -20.10 -16.15
N SER A 99 -0.14 -19.31 -15.98
CA SER A 99 0.91 -19.02 -17.00
C SER A 99 1.98 -20.12 -17.04
#